data_AF-A0A5K0UYN5-F1
#
_entry.id   AF-A0A5K0UYN5-F1
#
_cell.length_a   1.000
_cell.length_b   1.000
_cell.length_c   1.000
_cell.angle_alpha   90.00
_cell.angle_beta   90.00
_cell.angle_gamma   90.00
#
_symmetry.space_group_name_H-M   'P 1'
#
loop_
_entity.id
_entity.type
_entity.pdbx_description
1 polymer ?
#
loop_
_entity_poly.entity_id
_entity_poly.type
_entity_poly.pdbx_seq_one_letter_code
_entity_poly.pdbx_strand_id
1 'polypeptide(L)'
;MDRMTMGSLRSRTIAGWILEFVLRQPIDDWIVNRLVTVLPLPDEDIRLKKIILLRRISSEVSKGTISEKILDSLEMVEELDSIAPMVSSETATSSMRTAYGYVVVASILSFLGDNPDDEAGDYYSAMQRIWTERISKMELVSSMGFIPRCWKEVRMELEAVVVAVAGGERVHTYELRKEAVRAALESLQAFLVIAARDLGLPFLGVVSGYVQGKHHDLDGFWRSVVSSTLETDQRACAPMLEENISSPHQPPSN
;
A
#
# COMPACT_ATOMS: atom_id res chain seq x y z
N MET A 1 7.84 30.85 -32.48
CA MET A 1 7.17 29.84 -31.64
C MET A 1 6.07 29.21 -32.48
N ASP A 2 6.33 28.02 -33.00
CA ASP A 2 5.59 27.41 -34.13
C ASP A 2 4.29 26.71 -33.72
N ARG A 3 3.27 26.82 -34.59
CA ARG A 3 1.96 26.15 -34.43
C ARG A 3 2.05 24.62 -34.33
N MET A 4 3.14 24.00 -34.79
CA MET A 4 3.36 22.55 -34.70
C MET A 4 3.58 22.05 -33.27
N THR A 5 4.18 22.85 -32.38
CA THR A 5 4.39 22.43 -30.99
C THR A 5 3.09 22.49 -30.17
N MET A 6 2.22 23.46 -30.46
CA MET A 6 0.91 23.60 -29.78
C MET A 6 -0.04 22.42 -30.05
N GLY A 7 -0.04 21.84 -31.26
CA GLY A 7 -0.88 20.68 -31.58
C GLY A 7 -0.47 19.42 -30.80
N SER A 8 0.85 19.18 -30.70
CA SER A 8 1.43 18.08 -29.93
C SER A 8 1.18 18.20 -28.43
N LEU A 9 1.25 19.41 -27.88
CA LEU A 9 0.97 19.67 -26.46
C LEU A 9 -0.50 19.39 -26.12
N ARG A 10 -1.46 19.85 -26.94
CA ARG A 10 -2.89 19.59 -26.73
C ARG A 10 -3.23 18.09 -26.80
N SER A 11 -2.63 17.36 -27.74
CA SER A 11 -2.83 15.91 -27.86
C SER A 11 -2.34 15.16 -26.62
N ARG A 12 -1.21 15.59 -26.03
CA ARG A 12 -0.66 15.00 -24.79
C ARG A 12 -1.54 15.28 -23.57
N THR A 13 -2.10 16.48 -23.45
CA THR A 13 -3.02 16.82 -22.36
C THR A 13 -4.30 15.99 -22.41
N ILE A 14 -4.91 15.84 -23.59
CA ILE A 14 -6.13 15.03 -23.76
C ILE A 14 -5.84 13.55 -23.46
N ALA A 15 -4.71 13.03 -23.94
CA ALA A 15 -4.27 11.67 -23.63
C ALA A 15 -4.08 11.45 -22.12
N GLY A 16 -3.52 12.44 -21.41
CA GLY A 16 -3.41 12.44 -19.94
C GLY A 16 -4.78 12.33 -19.25
N TRP A 17 -5.78 13.13 -19.66
CA TRP A 17 -7.13 13.06 -19.08
C TRP A 17 -7.84 11.74 -19.36
N ILE A 18 -7.68 11.19 -20.57
CA ILE A 18 -8.22 9.87 -20.92
C ILE A 18 -7.58 8.82 -20.04
N LEU A 19 -6.24 8.81 -19.94
CA LEU A 19 -5.55 7.80 -19.16
C LEU A 19 -5.87 7.93 -17.66
N GLU A 20 -5.89 9.13 -17.10
CA GLU A 20 -6.31 9.38 -15.71
C GLU A 20 -7.71 8.86 -15.44
N PHE A 21 -8.66 9.10 -16.34
CA PHE A 21 -10.03 8.61 -16.19
C PHE A 21 -10.07 7.08 -16.21
N VAL A 22 -9.38 6.48 -17.17
CA VAL A 22 -9.35 5.04 -17.43
C VAL A 22 -8.64 4.27 -16.31
N LEU A 23 -7.49 4.76 -15.84
CA LEU A 23 -6.72 4.16 -14.73
C LEU A 23 -7.52 4.06 -13.44
N ARG A 24 -8.54 4.89 -13.30
CA ARG A 24 -9.40 4.87 -12.13
C ARG A 24 -10.48 3.81 -12.27
N GLN A 25 -10.92 3.46 -13.48
CA GLN A 25 -12.03 2.54 -13.70
C GLN A 25 -11.70 1.09 -13.28
N PRO A 26 -12.71 0.27 -12.92
CA PRO A 26 -12.53 -1.16 -12.67
C PRO A 26 -12.34 -1.93 -13.99
N ILE A 27 -11.20 -1.72 -14.65
CA ILE A 27 -10.85 -2.35 -15.93
C ILE A 27 -9.63 -3.25 -15.80
N ASP A 28 -9.50 -4.21 -16.71
CA ASP A 28 -8.37 -5.13 -16.66
C ASP A 28 -7.02 -4.44 -16.92
N ASP A 29 -5.97 -4.93 -16.23
CA ASP A 29 -4.61 -4.41 -16.34
C ASP A 29 -4.06 -4.47 -17.78
N TRP A 30 -4.49 -5.44 -18.60
CA TRP A 30 -4.04 -5.54 -19.99
C TRP A 30 -4.51 -4.35 -20.83
N ILE A 31 -5.69 -3.80 -20.54
CA ILE A 31 -6.23 -2.61 -21.21
C ILE A 31 -5.40 -1.39 -20.81
N VAL A 32 -5.14 -1.25 -19.51
CA VAL A 32 -4.31 -0.17 -18.96
C VAL A 32 -2.92 -0.18 -19.59
N ASN A 33 -2.25 -1.34 -19.59
CA ASN A 33 -0.90 -1.48 -20.14
C ASN A 33 -0.87 -1.11 -21.63
N ARG A 34 -1.86 -1.56 -22.40
CA ARG A 34 -1.96 -1.20 -23.82
C ARG A 34 -2.12 0.30 -24.02
N LEU A 35 -2.94 0.97 -23.21
CA LEU A 35 -3.14 2.41 -23.32
C LEU A 35 -1.90 3.21 -22.95
N VAL A 36 -1.18 2.81 -21.90
CA VAL A 36 0.09 3.44 -21.51
C VAL A 36 1.13 3.36 -22.64
N THR A 37 1.15 2.25 -23.40
CA THR A 37 2.11 2.09 -24.52
C THR A 37 1.73 2.85 -25.80
N VAL A 38 0.44 3.16 -26.00
CA VAL A 38 -0.05 3.75 -27.26
C VAL A 38 -0.27 5.25 -27.14
N LEU A 39 -0.61 5.75 -25.95
CA LEU A 39 -0.93 7.16 -25.75
C LEU A 39 0.35 8.02 -25.70
N PRO A 40 0.36 9.19 -26.34
CA PRO A 40 1.45 10.15 -26.18
C PRO A 40 1.30 10.81 -24.80
N LEU A 41 1.93 10.25 -23.77
CA LEU A 41 1.82 10.75 -22.40
C LEU A 41 2.81 11.88 -22.13
N PRO A 42 2.42 12.86 -21.29
CA PRO A 42 3.36 13.84 -20.77
C PRO A 42 4.33 13.17 -19.78
N ASP A 43 5.63 13.19 -20.10
CA ASP A 43 6.67 12.50 -19.32
C ASP A 43 6.91 13.14 -17.93
N GLU A 44 6.47 14.39 -17.74
CA GLU A 44 6.66 15.18 -16.52
C GLU A 44 5.40 15.27 -15.65
N ASP A 45 4.31 14.56 -16.00
CA ASP A 45 3.08 14.60 -15.21
C ASP A 45 3.17 13.74 -13.95
N ILE A 46 3.65 14.36 -12.86
CA ILE A 46 3.79 13.76 -11.52
C ILE A 46 2.46 13.17 -11.03
N ARG A 47 1.34 13.86 -11.28
CA ARG A 47 0.01 13.40 -10.87
C ARG A 47 -0.37 12.12 -11.60
N LEU A 48 -0.12 12.05 -12.91
CA LEU A 48 -0.39 10.85 -13.70
C LEU A 48 0.49 9.67 -13.27
N LYS A 49 1.79 9.91 -13.01
CA LYS A 49 2.70 8.88 -12.46
C LYS A 49 2.18 8.32 -11.14
N LYS A 50 1.73 9.20 -10.23
CA LYS A 50 1.13 8.78 -8.95
C LYS A 50 -0.13 7.94 -9.17
N ILE A 51 -1.02 8.33 -10.07
CA ILE A 51 -2.23 7.54 -10.39
C ILE A 51 -1.87 6.15 -10.91
N ILE A 52 -0.83 6.02 -11.76
CA ILE A 52 -0.35 4.72 -12.26
C ILE A 52 0.13 3.84 -11.09
N LEU A 53 0.89 4.40 -10.14
CA LEU A 53 1.37 3.66 -8.96
C LEU A 53 0.21 3.22 -8.06
N LEU A 54 -0.75 4.12 -7.79
CA LEU A 54 -1.95 3.78 -7.01
C LEU A 54 -2.80 2.70 -7.71
N ARG A 55 -2.90 2.73 -9.04
CA ARG A 55 -3.58 1.68 -9.81
C ARG A 55 -2.86 0.33 -9.68
N ARG A 56 -1.53 0.33 -9.74
CA ARG A 56 -0.72 -0.88 -9.54
C ARG A 56 -0.95 -1.48 -8.15
N ILE A 57 -0.91 -0.65 -7.10
CA ILE A 57 -1.20 -1.08 -5.72
C ILE A 57 -2.63 -1.64 -5.64
N SER A 58 -3.61 -0.93 -6.19
CA SER A 58 -5.01 -1.39 -6.22
C SER A 58 -5.17 -2.75 -6.90
N SER A 59 -4.46 -3.01 -8.00
CA SER A 59 -4.52 -4.31 -8.70
C SER A 59 -3.96 -5.45 -7.85
N GLU A 60 -2.85 -5.24 -7.15
CA GLU A 60 -2.27 -6.25 -6.25
C GLU A 60 -3.20 -6.51 -5.04
N VAL A 61 -3.80 -5.46 -4.48
CA VAL A 61 -4.80 -5.55 -3.40
C VAL A 61 -6.03 -6.34 -3.84
N SER A 62 -6.55 -6.09 -5.05
CA SER A 62 -7.69 -6.84 -5.60
C SER A 62 -7.40 -8.32 -5.82
N LYS A 63 -6.13 -8.70 -5.99
CA LYS A 63 -5.70 -10.11 -6.08
C LYS A 63 -5.52 -10.76 -4.70
N GLY A 64 -5.59 -9.98 -3.62
CA GLY A 64 -5.34 -10.44 -2.25
C GLY A 64 -3.88 -10.81 -2.00
N THR A 65 -2.95 -10.35 -2.84
CA THR A 65 -1.54 -10.70 -2.78
C THR A 65 -0.72 -9.55 -2.22
N ILE A 66 0.15 -9.85 -1.24
CA ILE A 66 1.17 -8.91 -0.77
C ILE A 66 2.50 -9.32 -1.39
N SER A 67 3.16 -8.38 -2.06
CA SER A 67 4.46 -8.59 -2.68
C SER A 67 5.34 -7.36 -2.46
N GLU A 68 6.66 -7.54 -2.53
CA GLU A 68 7.60 -6.41 -2.41
C GLU A 68 7.41 -5.34 -3.49
N LYS A 69 6.76 -5.68 -4.61
CA LYS A 69 6.38 -4.70 -5.64
C LYS A 69 5.45 -3.62 -5.10
N ILE A 70 4.69 -3.92 -4.05
CA ILE A 70 3.87 -2.93 -3.34
C ILE A 70 4.78 -1.96 -2.58
N LEU A 71 5.81 -2.46 -1.89
CA LEU A 71 6.80 -1.60 -1.22
C LEU A 71 7.49 -0.67 -2.22
N ASP A 72 7.93 -1.20 -3.37
CA ASP A 72 8.53 -0.39 -4.44
C ASP A 72 7.56 0.71 -4.92
N SER A 73 6.27 0.38 -5.04
CA SER A 73 5.26 1.33 -5.50
C SER A 73 4.98 2.42 -4.47
N LEU A 74 4.94 2.07 -3.18
CA LEU A 74 4.78 3.02 -2.07
C LEU A 74 6.00 3.93 -1.91
N GLU A 75 7.21 3.38 -2.06
CA GLU A 75 8.48 4.13 -2.09
C GLU A 75 8.48 5.19 -3.19
N MET A 76 8.04 4.81 -4.40
CA MET A 76 7.91 5.75 -5.51
C MET A 76 6.80 6.80 -5.27
N VAL A 77 5.73 6.46 -4.56
CA VAL A 77 4.70 7.45 -4.19
C VAL A 77 5.26 8.50 -3.23
N GLU A 78 5.99 8.08 -2.18
CA GLU A 78 6.66 9.03 -1.27
C GLU A 78 7.66 9.93 -2.02
N GLU A 79 8.42 9.37 -2.97
CA GLU A 79 9.34 10.15 -3.79
C GLU A 79 8.58 11.21 -4.61
N LEU A 80 7.47 10.85 -5.27
CA LEU A 80 6.65 11.83 -6.00
C LEU A 80 6.05 12.90 -5.09
N ASP A 81 5.60 12.52 -3.90
CA ASP A 81 5.02 13.44 -2.92
C ASP A 81 6.07 14.39 -2.33
N SER A 82 7.33 13.93 -2.21
CA SER A 82 8.45 14.78 -1.79
C SER A 82 8.80 15.86 -2.82
N ILE A 83 8.63 15.55 -4.11
CA ILE A 83 8.87 16.49 -5.22
C ILE A 83 7.70 17.47 -5.38
N ALA A 84 6.47 17.01 -5.14
CA ALA A 84 5.25 17.80 -5.30
C ALA A 84 4.31 17.71 -4.08
N PRO A 85 4.67 18.35 -2.95
CA PRO A 85 3.95 18.19 -1.67
C PRO A 85 2.51 18.72 -1.69
N MET A 86 2.09 19.47 -2.71
CA MET A 86 0.70 19.90 -2.88
C MET A 86 -0.24 18.78 -3.39
N VAL A 87 0.29 17.61 -3.75
CA VAL A 87 -0.46 16.49 -4.32
C VAL A 87 -0.93 15.48 -3.25
N SER A 88 -0.40 15.56 -2.04
CA SER A 88 -0.79 14.72 -0.89
C SER A 88 -1.12 15.55 0.33
N SER A 89 -2.21 15.21 1.00
CA SER A 89 -2.47 15.67 2.36
C SER A 89 -1.61 14.88 3.36
N GLU A 90 -1.35 15.50 4.52
CA GLU A 90 -0.69 14.79 5.64
C GLU A 90 -1.44 13.52 6.05
N THR A 91 -2.77 13.49 5.87
CA THR A 91 -3.59 12.31 6.13
C THR A 91 -3.28 11.17 5.17
N ALA A 92 -3.13 11.45 3.87
CA ALA A 92 -2.71 10.44 2.89
C ALA A 92 -1.31 9.92 3.19
N THR A 93 -0.37 10.83 3.51
CA THR A 93 1.00 10.48 3.86
C THR A 93 1.05 9.57 5.09
N SER A 94 0.35 9.93 6.17
CA SER A 94 0.28 9.10 7.38
C SER A 94 -0.34 7.72 7.13
N SER A 95 -1.42 7.67 6.34
CA SER A 95 -2.06 6.41 5.96
C SER A 95 -1.15 5.54 5.10
N MET A 96 -0.41 6.14 4.16
CA MET A 96 0.56 5.44 3.31
C MET A 96 1.66 4.80 4.15
N ARG A 97 2.23 5.55 5.10
CA ARG A 97 3.28 5.06 6.01
C ARG A 97 2.79 3.89 6.85
N THR A 98 1.56 3.98 7.36
CA THR A 98 0.91 2.88 8.09
C THR A 98 0.79 1.63 7.20
N ALA A 99 0.28 1.79 5.98
CA ALA A 99 0.15 0.69 5.03
C ALA A 99 1.51 0.07 4.67
N TYR A 100 2.55 0.88 4.47
CA TYR A 100 3.91 0.41 4.22
C TYR A 100 4.38 -0.56 5.31
N GLY A 101 4.05 -0.28 6.58
CA GLY A 101 4.45 -1.15 7.68
C GLY A 101 3.82 -2.49 7.73
N TYR A 102 2.51 -2.53 7.59
CA TYR A 102 1.85 -3.82 7.51
C TYR A 102 2.34 -4.62 6.30
N VAL A 103 2.64 -3.96 5.17
CA VAL A 103 3.24 -4.64 4.01
C VAL A 103 4.65 -5.16 4.32
N VAL A 104 5.49 -4.39 5.01
CA VAL A 104 6.83 -4.85 5.44
C VAL A 104 6.71 -6.08 6.35
N VAL A 105 5.86 -6.02 7.37
CA VAL A 105 5.63 -7.11 8.32
C VAL A 105 5.13 -8.35 7.59
N ALA A 106 4.09 -8.21 6.76
CA ALA A 106 3.55 -9.31 5.96
C ALA A 106 4.58 -9.90 4.99
N SER A 107 5.42 -9.05 4.37
CA SER A 107 6.47 -9.49 3.46
C SER A 107 7.56 -10.29 4.19
N ILE A 108 8.02 -9.82 5.35
CA ILE A 108 9.03 -10.52 6.17
C ILE A 108 8.47 -11.85 6.69
N LEU A 109 7.25 -11.84 7.22
CA LEU A 109 6.60 -13.05 7.72
C LEU A 109 6.33 -14.07 6.61
N SER A 110 6.21 -13.65 5.34
CA SER A 110 6.05 -14.60 4.22
C SER A 110 7.27 -15.52 4.03
N PHE A 111 8.45 -15.13 4.54
CA PHE A 111 9.67 -15.93 4.54
C PHE A 111 9.81 -16.82 5.79
N LEU A 112 8.94 -16.69 6.79
CA LEU A 112 8.73 -17.77 7.75
C LEU A 112 7.92 -18.83 7.01
N GLY A 113 8.51 -19.96 6.68
CA GLY A 113 7.73 -21.06 6.11
C GLY A 113 7.16 -21.95 7.22
N ASP A 114 6.92 -23.21 6.86
CA ASP A 114 6.32 -24.21 7.76
C ASP A 114 7.36 -25.17 8.33
N ASN A 115 8.62 -25.10 7.88
CA ASN A 115 9.66 -26.08 8.16
C ASN A 115 10.94 -25.40 8.70
N PRO A 116 11.23 -25.50 10.00
CA PRO A 116 12.24 -24.68 10.67
C PRO A 116 13.69 -24.89 10.21
N ASP A 117 13.98 -26.02 9.54
CA ASP A 117 15.35 -26.42 9.19
C ASP A 117 15.94 -25.73 7.94
N ASP A 118 15.11 -25.13 7.06
CA ASP A 118 15.58 -24.45 5.83
C ASP A 118 15.28 -22.93 5.80
N GLU A 119 14.53 -22.40 6.77
CA GLU A 119 13.82 -21.12 6.60
C GLU A 119 14.38 -19.95 7.43
N ALA A 120 15.18 -20.23 8.46
CA ALA A 120 15.76 -19.18 9.31
C ALA A 120 16.71 -18.24 8.53
N GLY A 121 17.41 -18.76 7.52
CA GLY A 121 18.32 -18.00 6.67
C GLY A 121 17.59 -17.02 5.74
N ASP A 122 16.51 -17.48 5.11
CA ASP A 122 15.70 -16.66 4.19
C ASP A 122 14.94 -15.57 4.93
N TYR A 123 14.41 -15.89 6.12
CA TYR A 123 13.82 -14.88 6.99
C TYR A 123 14.81 -13.80 7.38
N TYR A 124 16.00 -14.18 7.89
CA TYR A 124 16.98 -13.19 8.35
C TYR A 124 17.46 -12.30 7.20
N SER A 125 17.65 -12.88 6.02
CA SER A 125 17.97 -12.14 4.80
C SER A 125 16.84 -11.15 4.44
N ALA A 126 15.58 -11.58 4.50
CA ALA A 126 14.43 -10.72 4.26
C ALA A 126 14.31 -9.60 5.31
N MET A 127 14.51 -9.90 6.59
CA MET A 127 14.53 -8.91 7.67
C MET A 127 15.62 -7.86 7.45
N GLN A 128 16.84 -8.29 7.12
CA GLN A 128 17.94 -7.37 6.84
C GLN A 128 17.62 -6.49 5.63
N ARG A 129 17.23 -7.10 4.50
CA ARG A 129 16.98 -6.39 3.24
C ARG A 129 15.74 -5.50 3.29
N ILE A 130 14.65 -5.94 3.89
CA ILE A 130 13.39 -5.19 3.92
C ILE A 130 13.38 -4.21 5.10
N TRP A 131 13.60 -4.70 6.32
CA TRP A 131 13.51 -3.85 7.51
C TRP A 131 14.70 -2.92 7.63
N THR A 132 15.93 -3.41 7.46
CA THR A 132 17.11 -2.57 7.69
C THR A 132 17.40 -1.67 6.50
N GLU A 133 17.39 -2.17 5.27
CA GLU A 133 17.77 -1.34 4.12
C GLU A 133 16.64 -0.39 3.70
N ARG A 134 15.41 -0.89 3.55
CA ARG A 134 14.31 -0.07 3.02
C ARG A 134 13.72 0.89 4.05
N ILE A 135 13.42 0.44 5.28
CA ILE A 135 12.86 1.35 6.30
C ILE A 135 13.88 2.42 6.68
N SER A 136 15.15 2.08 6.89
CA SER A 136 16.17 3.10 7.20
C SER A 136 16.36 4.09 6.05
N LYS A 137 16.26 3.67 4.78
CA LYS A 137 16.24 4.60 3.64
C LYS A 137 15.01 5.51 3.70
N MET A 138 13.83 4.98 3.99
CA MET A 138 12.61 5.77 4.07
C MET A 138 12.65 6.76 5.23
N GLU A 139 13.25 6.41 6.37
CA GLU A 139 13.53 7.33 7.48
C GLU A 139 14.40 8.52 7.08
N LEU A 140 15.47 8.26 6.31
CA LEU A 140 16.40 9.29 5.87
C LEU A 140 15.76 10.25 4.86
N VAL A 141 14.92 9.74 3.96
CA VAL A 141 14.28 10.54 2.91
C VAL A 141 13.07 11.31 3.45
N SER A 142 12.29 10.74 4.36
CA SER A 142 11.03 11.34 4.81
C SER A 142 11.19 12.53 5.77
N SER A 143 12.39 12.82 6.30
CA SER A 143 12.74 13.97 7.18
C SER A 143 11.85 14.27 8.41
N MET A 144 10.74 13.54 8.61
CA MET A 144 9.71 13.77 9.63
C MET A 144 9.31 12.49 10.38
N GLY A 145 10.26 11.62 10.71
CA GLY A 145 10.01 10.54 11.68
C GLY A 145 9.12 9.41 11.17
N PHE A 146 9.65 8.67 10.18
CA PHE A 146 9.01 7.49 9.58
C PHE A 146 8.80 6.31 10.54
N ILE A 147 9.52 6.25 11.68
CA ILE A 147 9.29 5.25 12.72
C ILE A 147 8.37 5.83 13.81
N PRO A 148 7.04 5.68 13.75
CA PRO A 148 6.24 5.75 14.96
C PRO A 148 6.83 4.78 15.99
N ARG A 149 6.88 5.16 17.28
CA ARG A 149 7.46 4.31 18.34
C ARG A 149 7.08 2.83 18.19
N CYS A 150 5.80 2.57 17.90
CA CYS A 150 5.22 1.23 17.70
C CYS A 150 5.98 0.32 16.73
N TRP A 151 6.76 0.86 15.79
CA TRP A 151 7.52 0.04 14.86
C TRP A 151 8.81 -0.54 15.45
N LYS A 152 9.42 0.13 16.44
CA LYS A 152 10.51 -0.49 17.20
C LYS A 152 9.98 -1.68 17.99
N GLU A 153 8.80 -1.53 18.57
CA GLU A 153 8.11 -2.62 19.25
C GLU A 153 7.75 -3.76 18.28
N VAL A 154 7.17 -3.46 17.11
CA VAL A 154 6.88 -4.47 16.08
C VAL A 154 8.14 -5.19 15.59
N ARG A 155 9.28 -4.50 15.46
CA ARG A 155 10.56 -5.14 15.14
C ARG A 155 10.97 -6.16 16.20
N MET A 156 10.92 -5.75 17.47
CA MET A 156 11.28 -6.64 18.59
C MET A 156 10.34 -7.85 18.67
N GLU A 157 9.05 -7.64 18.41
CA GLU A 157 8.05 -8.70 18.32
C GLU A 157 8.36 -9.68 17.18
N LEU A 158 8.70 -9.18 15.99
CA LEU A 158 9.13 -10.00 14.86
C LEU A 158 10.39 -10.81 15.17
N GLU A 159 11.39 -10.18 15.78
CA GLU A 159 12.64 -10.85 16.20
C GLU A 159 12.35 -11.93 17.26
N ALA A 160 11.43 -11.69 18.20
CA ALA A 160 11.02 -12.67 19.20
C ALA A 160 10.32 -13.89 18.58
N VAL A 161 9.43 -13.68 17.60
CA VAL A 161 8.75 -14.76 16.86
C VAL A 161 9.77 -15.69 16.19
N VAL A 162 10.85 -15.13 15.65
CA VAL A 162 11.90 -15.91 14.97
C VAL A 162 12.69 -16.75 15.93
N VAL A 163 13.06 -16.18 17.08
CA VAL A 163 13.75 -16.92 18.14
C VAL A 163 12.89 -18.08 18.62
N ALA A 164 11.58 -17.87 18.78
CA ALA A 164 10.64 -18.93 19.14
C ALA A 164 10.55 -20.03 18.06
N VAL A 165 10.39 -19.66 16.79
CA VAL A 165 10.35 -20.61 15.66
C VAL A 165 11.66 -21.40 15.54
N ALA A 166 12.81 -20.75 15.67
CA ALA A 166 14.13 -21.39 15.66
C ALA A 166 14.34 -22.30 16.89
N GLY A 167 13.68 -22.01 18.01
CA GLY A 167 13.64 -22.85 19.21
C GLY A 167 12.76 -24.10 19.07
N GLY A 168 12.15 -24.34 17.90
CA GLY A 168 11.27 -25.48 17.64
C GLY A 168 9.85 -25.28 18.19
N GLU A 169 9.51 -24.07 18.64
CA GLU A 169 8.14 -23.76 19.02
C GLU A 169 7.29 -23.70 17.74
N ARG A 170 6.28 -24.56 17.66
CA ARG A 170 5.24 -24.47 16.63
C ARG A 170 4.32 -23.30 16.96
N VAL A 171 4.89 -22.10 16.92
CA VAL A 171 4.14 -20.84 16.97
C VAL A 171 3.10 -20.90 15.86
N HIS A 172 1.96 -20.25 16.06
CA HIS A 172 0.88 -20.15 15.08
C HIS A 172 1.30 -19.27 13.88
N THR A 173 2.43 -19.57 13.24
CA THR A 173 3.05 -18.82 12.14
C THR A 173 2.10 -18.68 10.97
N TYR A 174 1.28 -19.68 10.70
CA TYR A 174 0.20 -19.62 9.73
C TYR A 174 -0.83 -18.53 10.06
N GLU A 175 -1.40 -18.53 11.28
CA GLU A 175 -2.39 -17.52 11.66
C GLU A 175 -1.76 -16.12 11.74
N LEU A 176 -0.52 -16.02 12.20
CA LEU A 176 0.23 -14.75 12.23
C LEU A 176 0.45 -14.20 10.81
N ARG A 177 0.88 -15.03 9.86
CA ARG A 177 1.06 -14.63 8.44
C ARG A 177 -0.27 -14.18 7.84
N LYS A 178 -1.33 -14.96 8.06
CA LYS A 178 -2.67 -14.66 7.56
C LYS A 178 -3.19 -13.33 8.10
N GLU A 179 -3.02 -13.10 9.40
CA GLU A 179 -3.40 -11.85 10.05
C GLU A 179 -2.58 -10.66 9.55
N ALA A 180 -1.27 -10.83 9.38
CA ALA A 180 -0.41 -9.79 8.80
C ALA A 180 -0.82 -9.43 7.37
N VAL A 181 -1.14 -10.42 6.53
CA VAL A 181 -1.65 -10.19 5.16
C VAL A 181 -2.99 -9.45 5.20
N ARG A 182 -3.91 -9.85 6.08
CA ARG A 182 -5.20 -9.17 6.26
C ARG A 182 -5.02 -7.70 6.64
N ALA A 183 -4.22 -7.44 7.67
CA ALA A 183 -3.95 -6.09 8.14
C ALA A 183 -3.24 -5.21 7.09
N ALA A 184 -2.36 -5.82 6.27
CA ALA A 184 -1.72 -5.14 5.14
C ALA A 184 -2.73 -4.75 4.06
N LEU A 185 -3.62 -5.67 3.68
CA LEU A 185 -4.66 -5.39 2.68
C LEU A 185 -5.62 -4.30 3.16
N GLU A 186 -6.09 -4.37 4.40
CA GLU A 186 -6.98 -3.35 4.99
C GLU A 186 -6.32 -1.97 5.03
N SER A 187 -5.05 -1.92 5.45
CA SER A 187 -4.30 -0.66 5.51
C SER A 187 -4.03 -0.06 4.12
N LEU A 188 -3.72 -0.90 3.12
CA LEU A 188 -3.57 -0.48 1.74
C LEU A 188 -4.88 0.06 1.16
N GLN A 189 -6.00 -0.60 1.45
CA GLN A 189 -7.32 -0.13 1.02
C GLN A 189 -7.66 1.23 1.64
N ALA A 190 -7.43 1.39 2.95
CA ALA A 190 -7.63 2.68 3.62
C ALA A 190 -6.78 3.78 2.98
N PHE A 191 -5.50 3.50 2.71
CA PHE A 191 -4.62 4.43 2.02
C PHE A 191 -5.13 4.78 0.61
N LEU A 192 -5.52 3.80 -0.20
CA LEU A 192 -6.02 4.03 -1.56
C LEU A 192 -7.26 4.93 -1.58
N VAL A 193 -8.18 4.75 -0.61
CA VAL A 193 -9.37 5.60 -0.47
C VAL A 193 -8.98 7.05 -0.15
N ILE A 194 -8.03 7.27 0.76
CA ILE A 194 -7.59 8.62 1.13
C ILE A 194 -6.81 9.28 -0.03
N ALA A 195 -5.86 8.57 -0.63
CA ALA A 195 -5.07 9.08 -1.76
C ALA A 195 -5.96 9.43 -2.96
N ALA A 196 -7.01 8.66 -3.20
CA ALA A 196 -7.99 8.96 -4.23
C ALA A 196 -8.78 10.25 -3.97
N ARG A 197 -9.16 10.50 -2.71
CA ARG A 197 -9.85 11.74 -2.32
C ARG A 197 -8.98 12.96 -2.54
N ASP A 198 -7.69 12.88 -2.19
CA ASP A 198 -6.72 13.95 -2.42
C ASP A 198 -6.54 14.25 -3.90
N LEU A 199 -6.59 13.22 -4.74
CA LEU A 199 -6.55 13.39 -6.19
C LEU A 199 -7.83 14.03 -6.74
N GLY A 200 -8.97 13.99 -6.06
CA GLY A 200 -10.25 14.52 -6.56
C GLY A 200 -10.78 13.78 -7.80
N LEU A 201 -11.82 14.29 -8.45
CA LEU A 201 -12.39 13.64 -9.65
C LEU A 201 -11.49 13.79 -10.88
N PRO A 202 -11.40 12.77 -11.75
CA PRO A 202 -10.81 12.94 -13.07
C PRO A 202 -11.65 13.94 -13.88
N PHE A 203 -11.01 14.76 -14.71
CA PHE A 203 -11.70 15.79 -15.51
C PHE A 203 -12.88 15.21 -16.31
N LEU A 204 -12.68 14.08 -17.00
CA LEU A 204 -13.74 13.42 -17.76
C LEU A 204 -14.89 12.89 -16.88
N GLY A 205 -14.62 12.54 -15.62
CA GLY A 205 -15.65 12.16 -14.65
C GLY A 205 -16.54 13.34 -14.27
N VAL A 206 -15.94 14.52 -14.06
CA VAL A 206 -16.68 15.77 -13.83
C VAL A 206 -17.60 16.07 -15.01
N VAL A 207 -17.06 16.08 -16.22
CA VAL A 207 -17.83 16.37 -17.45
C VAL A 207 -18.97 15.36 -17.65
N SER A 208 -18.70 14.07 -17.44
CA SER A 208 -19.74 13.03 -17.52
C SER A 208 -20.88 13.28 -16.55
N GLY A 209 -20.59 13.71 -15.31
CA GLY A 209 -21.60 14.04 -14.31
C GLY A 209 -22.53 15.17 -14.74
N TYR A 210 -21.96 16.25 -15.30
CA TYR A 210 -22.73 17.36 -15.85
C TYR A 210 -23.65 16.91 -16.99
N VAL A 211 -23.16 16.07 -17.91
CA VAL A 211 -23.94 15.59 -19.05
C VAL A 211 -25.10 14.68 -18.62
N GLN A 212 -24.91 13.89 -17.56
CA GLN A 212 -25.91 12.94 -17.06
C GLN A 212 -26.88 13.53 -16.03
N GLY A 213 -26.70 14.78 -15.61
CA GLY A 213 -27.51 15.41 -14.56
C GLY A 213 -27.39 14.74 -13.19
N LYS A 214 -26.29 14.01 -12.93
CA LYS A 214 -26.05 13.26 -11.69
C LYS A 214 -24.95 13.92 -10.86
N HIS A 215 -25.18 14.02 -9.55
CA HIS A 215 -24.12 14.33 -8.60
C HIS A 215 -23.28 13.06 -8.40
N HIS A 216 -22.03 13.06 -8.85
CA HIS A 216 -21.15 11.89 -8.66
C HIS A 216 -20.69 11.83 -7.22
N ASP A 217 -21.02 10.72 -6.54
CA ASP A 217 -20.42 10.37 -5.25
C ASP A 217 -18.97 9.94 -5.48
N LEU A 218 -18.06 10.82 -5.05
CA LEU A 218 -16.61 10.63 -5.03
C LEU A 218 -16.22 9.34 -4.30
N ASP A 219 -16.96 8.97 -3.27
CA ASP A 219 -16.63 7.87 -2.42
C ASP A 219 -17.12 6.54 -2.97
N GLY A 220 -18.28 6.51 -3.63
CA GLY A 220 -18.88 5.29 -4.16
C GLY A 220 -18.03 4.56 -5.20
N PHE A 221 -17.13 5.27 -5.89
CA PHE A 221 -16.28 4.69 -6.93
C PHE A 221 -15.13 3.85 -6.36
N TRP A 222 -14.31 4.43 -5.47
CA TRP A 222 -13.26 3.67 -4.79
C TRP A 222 -13.86 2.74 -3.74
N ARG A 223 -14.96 3.11 -3.07
CA ARG A 223 -15.72 2.13 -2.27
C ARG A 223 -16.23 0.98 -3.14
N SER A 224 -16.73 1.17 -4.36
CA SER A 224 -17.14 0.02 -5.19
C SER A 224 -15.97 -0.87 -5.60
N VAL A 225 -14.77 -0.31 -5.80
CA VAL A 225 -13.55 -1.07 -6.11
C VAL A 225 -12.99 -1.78 -4.86
N VAL A 226 -13.22 -1.23 -3.67
CA VAL A 226 -12.70 -1.72 -2.39
C VAL A 226 -13.71 -2.63 -1.65
N SER A 227 -15.00 -2.32 -1.71
CA SER A 227 -16.11 -3.03 -1.05
C SER A 227 -16.47 -4.36 -1.67
N SER A 228 -15.94 -4.71 -2.85
CA SER A 228 -15.99 -6.09 -3.34
C SER A 228 -15.12 -7.06 -2.52
N THR A 229 -14.39 -6.57 -1.51
CA THR A 229 -13.27 -7.31 -0.90
C THR A 229 -13.31 -7.50 0.62
N LEU A 230 -14.33 -7.01 1.36
CA LEU A 230 -14.81 -7.49 2.68
C LEU A 230 -15.49 -6.37 3.47
N GLU A 231 -16.50 -6.74 4.25
CA GLU A 231 -17.01 -5.99 5.40
C GLU A 231 -16.01 -6.16 6.56
N THR A 232 -15.36 -5.08 7.03
CA THR A 232 -14.86 -5.09 8.40
C THR A 232 -14.67 -3.72 9.05
N ASP A 233 -14.82 -3.84 10.36
CA ASP A 233 -14.92 -2.92 11.49
C ASP A 233 -13.63 -2.11 11.75
N GLN A 234 -13.80 -0.89 12.26
CA GLN A 234 -12.70 0.03 12.58
C GLN A 234 -12.02 -0.35 13.90
N ARG A 235 -10.84 -0.95 13.82
CA ARG A 235 -9.84 -0.88 14.91
C ARG A 235 -8.50 -0.39 14.36
N ALA A 236 -8.18 0.87 14.66
CA ALA A 236 -6.84 1.40 14.51
C ALA A 236 -5.98 0.95 15.70
N CYS A 237 -4.75 0.51 15.40
CA CYS A 237 -3.64 0.27 16.34
C CYS A 237 -4.02 -0.42 17.66
N ALA A 238 -4.28 -1.73 17.60
CA ALA A 238 -4.09 -2.61 18.75
C ALA A 238 -2.75 -3.33 18.59
N PRO A 239 -1.96 -3.56 19.66
CA PRO A 239 -0.79 -4.42 19.59
C PRO A 239 -1.22 -5.80 19.10
N MET A 240 -0.57 -6.33 18.06
CA MET A 240 -0.97 -7.57 17.39
C MET A 240 -0.85 -8.82 18.30
N LEU A 241 -0.21 -8.71 19.47
CA LEU A 241 0.29 -9.88 20.21
C LEU A 241 -0.06 -9.94 21.71
N GLU A 242 -0.89 -9.06 22.29
CA GLU A 242 -1.09 -9.07 23.76
C GLU A 242 -2.16 -10.02 24.32
N GLU A 243 -3.04 -10.61 23.51
CA GLU A 243 -4.01 -11.59 24.02
C GLU A 243 -3.57 -13.01 23.71
N ASN A 244 -2.63 -13.56 24.49
CA ASN A 244 -2.64 -14.99 24.90
C ASN A 244 -1.45 -15.45 25.76
N ILE A 245 -0.54 -14.57 26.18
CA ILE A 245 0.58 -14.96 27.05
C ILE A 245 0.37 -14.43 28.48
N SER A 246 -0.61 -14.98 29.21
CA SER A 246 -0.56 -15.03 30.69
C SER A 246 -1.67 -15.88 31.31
N SER A 247 -1.30 -17.08 31.75
CA SER A 247 -1.84 -17.64 32.99
C SER A 247 -0.74 -18.42 33.70
N PRO A 248 -0.19 -17.94 34.83
CA PRO A 248 0.68 -18.75 35.65
C PRO A 248 -0.17 -19.67 36.54
N HIS A 249 0.19 -20.96 36.50
CA HIS A 249 -0.18 -21.99 37.46
C HIS A 249 -0.23 -21.46 38.91
N GLN A 250 -1.37 -21.63 39.58
CA GLN A 250 -1.41 -21.61 41.05
C GLN A 250 -0.86 -22.95 41.59
N PRO A 251 0.02 -22.94 42.60
CA PRO A 251 0.38 -24.15 43.33
C PRO A 251 -0.75 -24.54 44.30
N PRO A 252 -0.86 -25.84 44.68
CA PRO A 252 -1.90 -26.29 45.58
C PRO A 252 -1.59 -25.84 47.01
N SER A 253 -2.58 -25.21 47.65
CA SER A 253 -2.58 -24.91 49.09
C SER A 253 -2.96 -26.17 49.87
N ASN A 254 -2.18 -26.49 50.90
CA ASN A 254 -2.52 -27.46 51.96
C ASN A 254 -3.75 -27.01 52.76
#